data_AF-A0A511N6A4-F1
#
_entry.id   AF-A0A511N6A4-F1
#
_cell.length_a   1.000
_cell.length_b   1.000
_cell.length_c   1.000
_cell.angle_alpha   90.00
_cell.angle_beta   90.00
_cell.angle_gamma   90.00
#
_symmetry.space_group_name_H-M   'P 1'
#
loop_
_entity.id
_entity.type
_entity.pdbx_description
1 polymer ?
#
loop_
_entity_poly.entity_id
_entity_poly.type
_entity_poly.pdbx_seq_one_letter_code
_entity_poly.pdbx_strand_id
1 'polypeptide(L)'
;MRVAIIGTAARSDYLYGPIVKALPELELVAVWGRSEGSARALGESLQVPHFTDLQQLIDHTAPQIGIVSVAYGANGEVGLMVVEHGLSVLLETPIAHDLEEADRIIEAAQRKGVKVEVAEQFHRRPLEQIKLKLIELGIFGRVHTSFNDFAGHGYHGVSVMRSYLGFDARPLTVTGMVRKFGLDAHWSLLSGSRGLRTETQEHGMVEFEGGRIGIYHWTDVGYDSALRWWRSSRFLAEKGMGITTGIGGDVDERLSVLTHDREAPHFITLERRLERNDGGALRQIVAHTPLPEHPTVVWENPFKSVKKGHGVQWHDDEIGVASCLMSLVNAVSSGTEPSYGPLQAKLDQEITQAIRLSSREGGIPISLPVDPQWVRRMEQG
;
A
#
# COMPACT_ATOMS: atom_id res chain seq x y z
N MET A 1 -14.92 -2.88 17.85
CA MET A 1 -14.89 -4.12 17.05
C MET A 1 -13.71 -4.95 17.55
N ARG A 2 -13.90 -6.26 17.72
CA ARG A 2 -12.89 -7.16 18.27
C ARG A 2 -12.00 -7.66 17.14
N VAL A 3 -10.70 -7.55 17.34
CA VAL A 3 -9.66 -7.83 16.34
C VAL A 3 -8.69 -8.86 16.92
N ALA A 4 -8.33 -9.85 16.12
CA ALA A 4 -7.24 -10.77 16.42
C ALA A 4 -6.08 -10.56 15.44
N ILE A 5 -4.85 -10.73 15.90
CA ILE A 5 -3.67 -10.77 15.02
C ILE A 5 -3.33 -12.22 14.73
N ILE A 6 -3.35 -12.59 13.45
CA ILE A 6 -3.10 -13.94 12.96
C ILE A 6 -1.70 -13.99 12.35
N GLY A 7 -0.75 -14.48 13.14
CA GLY A 7 0.65 -14.57 12.76
C GLY A 7 1.56 -13.74 13.66
N THR A 8 2.78 -14.26 13.85
CA THR A 8 3.77 -13.72 14.79
C THR A 8 4.97 -13.11 14.06
N ALA A 9 4.76 -12.53 12.87
CA ALA A 9 5.82 -11.76 12.21
C ALA A 9 6.14 -10.50 13.02
N ALA A 10 7.33 -9.92 12.85
CA ALA A 10 7.77 -8.77 13.64
C ALA A 10 6.76 -7.60 13.62
N ARG A 11 6.10 -7.37 12.47
CA ARG A 11 5.07 -6.32 12.30
C ARG A 11 3.84 -6.51 13.19
N SER A 12 3.55 -7.73 13.61
CA SER A 12 2.48 -8.00 14.57
C SER A 12 2.71 -7.26 15.90
N ASP A 13 3.97 -7.22 16.34
CA ASP A 13 4.36 -6.63 17.62
C ASP A 13 4.61 -5.12 17.50
N TYR A 14 5.48 -4.68 16.59
CA TYR A 14 5.90 -3.27 16.56
C TYR A 14 4.93 -2.34 15.81
N LEU A 15 4.01 -2.86 14.98
CA LEU A 15 3.15 -2.05 14.12
C LEU A 15 1.65 -2.31 14.40
N TYR A 16 1.17 -3.53 14.15
CA TYR A 16 -0.26 -3.82 14.22
C TYR A 16 -0.81 -3.76 15.65
N GLY A 17 -0.12 -4.37 16.63
CA GLY A 17 -0.53 -4.30 18.04
C GLY A 17 -0.69 -2.85 18.53
N PRO A 18 0.33 -1.99 18.39
CA PRO A 18 0.24 -0.57 18.75
C PRO A 18 -0.86 0.19 18.01
N ILE A 19 -1.03 -0.03 16.70
CA ILE A 19 -2.11 0.62 15.93
C ILE A 19 -3.48 0.21 16.45
N VAL A 20 -3.73 -1.09 16.66
CA VAL A 20 -5.03 -1.55 17.16
C VAL A 20 -5.31 -0.98 18.56
N LYS A 21 -4.30 -0.95 19.45
CA LYS A 21 -4.42 -0.35 20.79
C LYS A 21 -4.65 1.17 20.76
N ALA A 22 -4.18 1.85 19.71
CA ALA A 22 -4.32 3.29 19.54
C ALA A 22 -5.69 3.72 18.98
N LEU A 23 -6.42 2.80 18.35
CA LEU A 23 -7.72 3.05 17.73
C LEU A 23 -8.85 2.72 18.71
N PRO A 24 -9.60 3.73 19.22
CA PRO A 24 -10.62 3.51 20.25
C PRO A 24 -11.81 2.66 19.79
N GLU A 25 -12.03 2.56 18.48
CA GLU A 25 -13.06 1.72 17.87
C GLU A 25 -12.72 0.23 17.92
N LEU A 26 -11.48 -0.12 18.28
CA LEU A 26 -10.93 -1.46 18.20
C LEU A 26 -10.52 -2.02 19.56
N GLU A 27 -10.63 -3.34 19.68
CA GLU A 27 -10.18 -4.10 20.84
C GLU A 27 -9.33 -5.27 20.32
N LEU A 28 -8.05 -5.30 20.68
CA LEU A 28 -7.21 -6.47 20.41
C LEU A 28 -7.56 -7.56 21.42
N VAL A 29 -8.14 -8.67 20.96
CA VAL A 29 -8.68 -9.70 21.86
C VAL A 29 -7.82 -10.96 21.95
N ALA A 30 -6.98 -11.23 20.94
CA ALA A 30 -6.14 -12.40 20.90
C ALA A 30 -5.04 -12.29 19.84
N VAL A 31 -4.03 -13.15 19.98
CA VAL A 31 -3.07 -13.44 18.91
C VAL A 31 -3.08 -14.93 18.58
N TRP A 32 -2.82 -15.26 17.33
CA TRP A 32 -2.60 -16.63 16.87
C TRP A 32 -1.20 -16.80 16.29
N GLY A 33 -0.59 -17.95 16.52
CA GLY A 33 0.66 -18.34 15.87
C GLY A 33 0.78 -19.84 15.70
N ARG A 34 1.54 -20.28 14.68
CA ARG A 34 1.76 -21.71 14.43
C ARG A 34 2.56 -22.43 15.53
N SER A 35 3.42 -21.70 16.24
CA SER A 35 4.22 -22.25 17.33
C SER A 35 3.83 -21.61 18.65
N GLU A 36 3.68 -22.44 19.68
CA GLU A 36 3.32 -22.00 21.03
C GLU A 36 4.29 -20.93 21.55
N GLY A 37 5.60 -21.11 21.29
CA GLY A 37 6.62 -20.19 21.74
C GLY A 37 6.46 -18.78 21.19
N SER A 38 6.25 -18.63 19.87
CA SER A 38 6.09 -17.32 19.25
C SER A 38 4.72 -16.70 19.52
N ALA A 39 3.66 -17.52 19.60
CA ALA A 39 2.32 -17.06 19.96
C ALA A 39 2.31 -16.51 21.38
N ARG A 40 2.87 -17.24 22.35
CA ARG A 40 2.98 -16.80 23.74
C ARG A 40 3.78 -15.51 23.88
N ALA A 41 4.95 -15.42 23.24
CA ALA A 41 5.78 -14.22 23.31
C ALA A 41 5.04 -12.97 22.79
N LEU A 42 4.31 -13.10 21.68
CA LEU A 42 3.50 -12.00 21.16
C LEU A 42 2.31 -11.67 22.07
N GLY A 43 1.64 -12.69 22.61
CA GLY A 43 0.52 -12.51 23.53
C GLY A 43 0.94 -11.81 24.82
N GLU A 44 2.09 -12.16 25.38
CA GLU A 44 2.69 -11.49 26.54
C GLU A 44 3.06 -10.04 26.23
N SER A 45 3.74 -9.77 25.10
CA SER A 45 4.10 -8.42 24.67
C SER A 45 2.87 -7.52 24.49
N LEU A 46 1.84 -8.06 23.83
CA LEU A 46 0.60 -7.33 23.54
C LEU A 46 -0.42 -7.41 24.67
N GLN A 47 -0.15 -8.17 25.74
CA GLN A 47 -1.01 -8.37 26.90
C GLN A 47 -2.41 -8.92 26.53
N VAL A 48 -2.45 -9.92 25.66
CA VAL A 48 -3.66 -10.59 25.17
C VAL A 48 -3.46 -12.11 25.15
N PRO A 49 -4.53 -12.92 25.27
CA PRO A 49 -4.39 -14.37 25.17
C PRO A 49 -3.82 -14.79 23.81
N HIS A 50 -3.01 -15.85 23.84
CA HIS A 50 -2.44 -16.45 22.64
C HIS A 50 -3.06 -17.83 22.37
N PHE A 51 -3.11 -18.20 21.10
CA PHE A 51 -3.65 -19.47 20.65
C PHE A 51 -2.78 -20.06 19.54
N THR A 52 -2.78 -21.39 19.45
CA THR A 52 -2.18 -22.14 18.33
C THR A 52 -3.25 -22.79 17.44
N ASP A 53 -4.51 -22.81 17.91
CA ASP A 53 -5.68 -23.28 17.18
C ASP A 53 -6.60 -22.08 16.89
N LEU A 54 -6.92 -21.88 15.61
CA LEU A 54 -7.72 -20.72 15.17
C LEU A 54 -9.19 -20.85 15.58
N GLN A 55 -9.74 -22.06 15.60
CA GLN A 55 -11.13 -22.28 16.04
C GLN A 55 -11.27 -21.96 17.52
N GLN A 56 -10.32 -22.41 18.36
CA GLN A 56 -10.30 -22.07 19.78
C GLN A 56 -10.16 -20.57 20.00
N LEU A 57 -9.31 -19.87 19.23
CA LEU A 57 -9.22 -18.41 19.29
C LEU A 57 -10.59 -17.79 19.05
N ILE A 58 -11.28 -18.21 18.00
CA ILE A 58 -12.59 -17.67 17.62
C ILE A 58 -13.65 -17.96 18.68
N ASP A 59 -13.73 -19.20 19.17
CA ASP A 59 -14.73 -19.61 20.16
C ASP A 59 -14.58 -18.87 21.49
N HIS A 60 -13.34 -18.63 21.93
CA HIS A 60 -13.05 -18.00 23.23
C HIS A 60 -13.05 -16.47 23.17
N THR A 61 -12.77 -15.88 22.01
CA THR A 61 -12.53 -14.43 21.90
C THR A 61 -13.39 -13.71 20.87
N ALA A 62 -14.19 -14.43 20.08
CA ALA A 62 -15.18 -13.89 19.14
C ALA A 62 -14.70 -12.64 18.36
N PRO A 63 -13.53 -12.66 17.69
CA PRO A 63 -13.11 -11.55 16.85
C PRO A 63 -14.01 -11.44 15.62
N GLN A 64 -14.20 -10.24 15.09
CA GLN A 64 -14.81 -10.03 13.78
C GLN A 64 -13.77 -9.85 12.67
N ILE A 65 -12.58 -9.36 13.03
CA ILE A 65 -11.47 -9.10 12.10
C ILE A 65 -10.24 -9.91 12.50
N GLY A 66 -9.60 -10.54 11.51
CA GLY A 66 -8.24 -11.08 11.60
C GLY A 66 -7.26 -10.21 10.83
N ILE A 67 -6.19 -9.72 11.47
CA ILE A 67 -5.05 -9.09 10.79
C ILE A 67 -4.01 -10.17 10.51
N VAL A 68 -3.77 -10.50 9.24
CA VAL A 68 -2.83 -11.54 8.85
C VAL A 68 -1.44 -10.93 8.68
N SER A 69 -0.51 -11.34 9.56
CA SER A 69 0.87 -10.85 9.61
C SER A 69 1.81 -12.04 9.84
N VAL A 70 2.13 -12.71 8.74
CA VAL A 70 2.94 -13.93 8.67
C VAL A 70 4.15 -13.75 7.76
N ALA A 71 4.98 -14.79 7.63
CA ALA A 71 6.06 -14.78 6.64
C ALA A 71 5.49 -14.55 5.23
N TYR A 72 6.23 -13.81 4.40
CA TYR A 72 5.81 -13.37 3.06
C TYR A 72 5.16 -14.50 2.23
N GLY A 73 5.78 -15.67 2.13
CA GLY A 73 5.26 -16.82 1.36
C GLY A 73 4.01 -17.50 1.92
N ALA A 74 3.62 -17.21 3.16
CA ALA A 74 2.47 -17.82 3.83
C ALA A 74 1.23 -16.90 3.86
N ASN A 75 1.34 -15.67 3.33
CA ASN A 75 0.28 -14.66 3.45
C ASN A 75 -1.05 -15.13 2.82
N GLY A 76 -1.00 -15.67 1.60
CA GLY A 76 -2.21 -16.12 0.90
C GLY A 76 -2.84 -17.35 1.54
N GLU A 77 -2.05 -18.37 1.86
CA GLU A 77 -2.52 -19.61 2.53
C GLU A 77 -3.19 -19.30 3.86
N VAL A 78 -2.53 -18.50 4.72
CA VAL A 78 -3.08 -18.12 6.03
C VAL A 78 -4.28 -17.19 5.85
N GLY A 79 -4.26 -16.29 4.88
CA GLY A 79 -5.39 -15.43 4.54
C GLY A 79 -6.64 -16.23 4.18
N LEU A 80 -6.50 -17.20 3.28
CA LEU A 80 -7.58 -18.10 2.90
C LEU A 80 -8.11 -18.89 4.11
N MET A 81 -7.20 -19.43 4.94
CA MET A 81 -7.58 -20.13 6.17
C MET A 81 -8.44 -19.23 7.06
N VAL A 82 -8.04 -17.97 7.31
CA VAL A 82 -8.79 -17.05 8.18
C VAL A 82 -10.16 -16.70 7.61
N VAL A 83 -10.24 -16.44 6.30
CA VAL A 83 -11.51 -16.19 5.60
C VAL A 83 -12.45 -17.39 5.70
N GLU A 84 -11.95 -18.61 5.55
CA GLU A 84 -12.75 -19.84 5.66
C GLU A 84 -13.33 -20.05 7.07
N HIS A 85 -12.67 -19.53 8.10
CA HIS A 85 -13.20 -19.51 9.46
C HIS A 85 -14.22 -18.38 9.71
N GLY A 86 -14.58 -17.60 8.69
CA GLY A 86 -15.64 -16.60 8.76
C GLY A 86 -15.21 -15.27 9.35
N LEU A 87 -13.92 -14.96 9.39
CA LEU A 87 -13.42 -13.65 9.79
C LEU A 87 -13.27 -12.74 8.57
N SER A 88 -13.57 -11.45 8.75
CA SER A 88 -13.12 -10.42 7.80
C SER A 88 -11.63 -10.19 7.99
N VAL A 89 -10.87 -9.92 6.93
CA VAL A 89 -9.41 -9.99 6.97
C VAL A 89 -8.74 -8.73 6.45
N LEU A 90 -7.74 -8.26 7.19
CA LEU A 90 -6.71 -7.36 6.66
C LEU A 90 -5.48 -8.21 6.32
N LEU A 91 -5.20 -8.38 5.03
CA LEU A 91 -4.01 -9.11 4.55
C LEU A 91 -2.82 -8.17 4.41
N GLU A 92 -1.62 -8.66 4.72
CA GLU A 92 -0.39 -8.00 4.27
C GLU A 92 -0.28 -8.00 2.74
N THR A 93 0.59 -7.14 2.20
CA THR A 93 0.83 -7.07 0.75
C THR A 93 1.89 -8.08 0.29
N PRO A 94 1.71 -8.69 -0.90
CA PRO A 94 0.52 -8.67 -1.77
C PRO A 94 -0.59 -9.58 -1.20
N ILE A 95 -1.83 -9.42 -1.70
CA ILE A 95 -2.97 -10.29 -1.35
C ILE A 95 -2.60 -11.78 -1.34
N ALA A 96 -1.89 -12.21 -2.38
CA ALA A 96 -1.24 -13.50 -2.50
C ALA A 96 -0.10 -13.36 -3.52
N HIS A 97 0.83 -14.31 -3.52
CA HIS A 97 1.90 -14.33 -4.51
C HIS A 97 1.39 -14.72 -5.87
N ASP A 98 0.57 -15.77 -5.88
CA ASP A 98 -0.09 -16.33 -7.03
C ASP A 98 -1.49 -15.73 -7.21
N LEU A 99 -1.91 -15.58 -8.46
CA LEU A 99 -3.21 -14.98 -8.78
C LEU A 99 -4.37 -15.95 -8.55
N GLU A 100 -4.16 -17.26 -8.69
CA GLU A 100 -5.19 -18.26 -8.38
C GLU A 100 -5.44 -18.34 -6.87
N GLU A 101 -4.38 -18.19 -6.06
CA GLU A 101 -4.54 -18.04 -4.61
C GLU A 101 -5.30 -16.76 -4.23
N ALA A 102 -5.03 -15.63 -4.89
CA ALA A 102 -5.81 -14.41 -4.70
C ALA A 102 -7.29 -14.63 -5.05
N ASP A 103 -7.59 -15.33 -6.15
CA ASP A 103 -8.95 -15.69 -6.55
C ASP A 103 -9.65 -16.57 -5.51
N ARG A 104 -8.97 -17.60 -4.99
CA ARG A 104 -9.52 -18.45 -3.92
C ARG A 104 -9.89 -17.65 -2.67
N ILE A 105 -9.08 -16.67 -2.28
CA ILE A 105 -9.38 -15.78 -1.15
C ILE A 105 -10.65 -14.95 -1.43
N ILE A 106 -10.73 -14.35 -2.62
CA ILE A 106 -11.87 -13.51 -3.03
C ILE A 106 -13.16 -14.32 -3.07
N GLU A 107 -13.14 -15.49 -3.70
CA GLU A 107 -14.29 -16.41 -3.78
C GLU A 107 -14.74 -16.91 -2.40
N ALA A 108 -13.77 -17.28 -1.54
CA ALA A 108 -14.08 -17.70 -0.18
C ALA A 108 -14.72 -16.56 0.63
N ALA A 109 -14.22 -15.33 0.48
CA ALA A 109 -14.76 -14.16 1.17
C ALA A 109 -16.21 -13.87 0.74
N GLN A 110 -16.48 -13.92 -0.56
CA GLN A 110 -17.83 -13.76 -1.11
C GLN A 110 -18.80 -14.82 -0.56
N ARG A 111 -18.40 -16.10 -0.60
CA ARG A 111 -19.22 -17.23 -0.11
C ARG A 111 -19.50 -17.14 1.40
N LYS A 112 -18.53 -16.66 2.19
CA LYS A 112 -18.66 -16.50 3.64
C LYS A 112 -19.36 -15.19 4.04
N GLY A 113 -19.56 -14.27 3.10
CA GLY A 113 -20.13 -12.96 3.37
C GLY A 113 -19.23 -12.05 4.21
N VAL A 114 -17.91 -12.28 4.17
CA VAL A 114 -16.91 -11.52 4.93
C VAL A 114 -16.16 -10.55 4.02
N LYS A 115 -15.50 -9.55 4.61
CA LYS A 115 -14.77 -8.52 3.87
C LYS A 115 -13.27 -8.79 3.88
N VAL A 116 -12.59 -8.48 2.77
CA VAL A 116 -11.12 -8.57 2.67
C VAL A 116 -10.60 -7.20 2.27
N GLU A 117 -9.66 -6.67 3.05
CA GLU A 117 -8.88 -5.50 2.70
C GLU A 117 -7.40 -5.89 2.69
N VAL A 118 -6.59 -5.13 1.96
CA VAL A 118 -5.16 -5.34 1.90
C VAL A 118 -4.45 -4.14 2.50
N ALA A 119 -3.39 -4.40 3.27
CA ALA A 119 -2.59 -3.41 3.98
C ALA A 119 -1.67 -2.62 3.03
N GLU A 120 -2.19 -2.18 1.89
CA GLU A 120 -1.51 -1.28 0.96
C GLU A 120 -1.61 0.16 1.46
N GLN A 121 -0.57 0.59 2.16
CA GLN A 121 -0.51 1.87 2.83
C GLN A 121 0.04 3.01 1.96
N PHE A 122 0.76 2.74 0.86
CA PHE A 122 1.58 3.75 0.18
C PHE A 122 0.74 4.90 -0.37
N HIS A 123 -0.32 4.59 -1.13
CA HIS A 123 -1.24 5.61 -1.66
C HIS A 123 -2.12 6.25 -0.57
N ARG A 124 -2.16 5.67 0.64
CA ARG A 124 -2.90 6.17 1.82
C ARG A 124 -2.05 7.07 2.72
N ARG A 125 -0.75 7.22 2.43
CA ARG A 125 0.10 8.16 3.17
C ARG A 125 -0.40 9.59 3.01
N PRO A 126 -0.21 10.45 4.02
CA PRO A 126 -0.74 11.81 4.03
C PRO A 126 -0.47 12.65 2.76
N LEU A 127 0.77 12.64 2.27
CA LEU A 127 1.16 13.39 1.06
C LEU A 127 0.44 12.89 -0.19
N GLU A 128 0.25 11.57 -0.30
CA GLU A 128 -0.53 10.99 -1.38
C GLU A 128 -2.01 11.38 -1.27
N GLN A 129 -2.57 11.35 -0.07
CA GLN A 129 -3.97 11.68 0.15
C GLN A 129 -4.31 13.14 -0.19
N ILE A 130 -3.43 14.11 0.09
CA ILE A 130 -3.67 15.49 -0.36
C ILE A 130 -3.59 15.61 -1.89
N LYS A 131 -2.65 14.93 -2.55
CA LYS A 131 -2.54 14.92 -4.02
C LYS A 131 -3.79 14.30 -4.67
N LEU A 132 -4.24 13.17 -4.15
CA LEU A 132 -5.46 12.50 -4.60
C LEU A 132 -6.69 13.38 -4.40
N LYS A 133 -6.79 14.09 -3.27
CA LYS A 133 -7.88 15.05 -3.04
C LYS A 133 -7.86 16.23 -4.02
N LEU A 134 -6.68 16.75 -4.37
CA LEU A 134 -6.57 17.80 -5.39
C LEU A 134 -6.98 17.28 -6.78
N ILE A 135 -6.60 16.05 -7.13
CA ILE A 135 -7.03 15.39 -8.38
C ILE A 135 -8.56 15.20 -8.40
N GLU A 136 -9.15 14.70 -7.30
CA GLU A 136 -10.59 14.49 -7.14
C GLU A 136 -11.40 15.79 -7.29
N LEU A 137 -10.88 16.91 -6.77
CA LEU A 137 -11.48 18.24 -6.96
C LEU A 137 -11.38 18.78 -8.40
N GLY A 138 -10.71 18.06 -9.30
CA GLY A 138 -10.57 18.45 -10.72
C GLY A 138 -9.56 19.59 -10.96
N ILE A 139 -8.75 19.93 -9.94
CA ILE A 139 -7.75 21.01 -10.00
C ILE A 139 -6.73 20.73 -11.12
N PHE A 140 -6.29 19.48 -11.25
CA PHE A 140 -5.36 19.06 -12.30
C PHE A 140 -6.06 18.63 -13.61
N GLY A 141 -7.39 18.57 -13.63
CA GLY A 141 -8.14 17.91 -14.70
C GLY A 141 -7.84 16.40 -14.75
N ARG A 142 -7.96 15.79 -15.92
CA ARG A 142 -7.66 14.36 -16.10
C ARG A 142 -6.15 14.11 -16.04
N VAL A 143 -5.74 13.10 -15.27
CA VAL A 143 -4.38 12.58 -15.31
C VAL A 143 -4.21 11.65 -16.52
N HIS A 144 -3.21 11.93 -17.36
CA HIS A 144 -2.91 11.14 -18.56
C HIS A 144 -1.77 10.15 -18.32
N THR A 145 -0.75 10.55 -17.59
CA THR A 145 0.42 9.70 -17.34
C THR A 145 0.81 9.73 -15.87
N SER A 146 1.12 8.57 -15.31
CA SER A 146 1.56 8.43 -13.92
C SER A 146 2.83 7.58 -13.85
N PHE A 147 3.70 7.90 -12.90
CA PHE A 147 5.03 7.32 -12.78
C PHE A 147 5.28 6.84 -11.35
N ASN A 148 5.66 5.57 -11.22
CA ASN A 148 6.49 5.10 -10.12
C ASN A 148 7.95 5.11 -10.59
N ASP A 149 8.70 6.14 -10.23
CA ASP A 149 10.11 6.27 -10.57
C ASP A 149 10.95 5.89 -9.35
N PHE A 150 11.02 4.58 -9.12
CA PHE A 150 11.65 3.97 -7.96
C PHE A 150 11.01 4.31 -6.61
N ALA A 151 9.87 4.98 -6.51
CA ALA A 151 9.27 5.33 -5.20
C ALA A 151 8.84 4.10 -4.37
N GLY A 152 8.24 3.10 -5.00
CA GLY A 152 7.78 1.87 -4.36
C GLY A 152 8.13 0.62 -5.18
N HIS A 153 8.32 -0.50 -4.48
CA HIS A 153 8.59 -1.79 -5.12
C HIS A 153 7.32 -2.52 -5.48
N GLY A 154 7.40 -3.30 -6.55
CA GLY A 154 6.34 -4.13 -7.14
C GLY A 154 4.97 -3.50 -6.97
N TYR A 155 4.15 -4.23 -6.24
CA TYR A 155 2.80 -3.90 -5.84
C TYR A 155 2.63 -2.45 -5.32
N HIS A 156 3.50 -1.98 -4.41
CA HIS A 156 3.40 -0.61 -3.85
C HIS A 156 3.64 0.49 -4.87
N GLY A 157 4.57 0.27 -5.80
CA GLY A 157 4.81 1.22 -6.87
C GLY A 157 3.65 1.27 -7.85
N VAL A 158 3.08 0.11 -8.19
CA VAL A 158 1.90 0.00 -9.05
C VAL A 158 0.69 0.68 -8.40
N SER A 159 0.45 0.47 -7.10
CA SER A 159 -0.70 1.03 -6.39
C SER A 159 -0.67 2.57 -6.35
N VAL A 160 0.49 3.18 -6.05
CA VAL A 160 0.67 4.65 -6.11
C VAL A 160 0.46 5.16 -7.53
N MET A 161 1.11 4.52 -8.52
CA MET A 161 0.97 4.90 -9.92
C MET A 161 -0.50 4.90 -10.37
N ARG A 162 -1.24 3.84 -10.06
CA ARG A 162 -2.67 3.74 -10.41
C ARG A 162 -3.55 4.70 -9.62
N SER A 163 -3.20 4.99 -8.36
CA SER A 163 -3.99 5.92 -7.55
C SER A 163 -4.14 7.29 -8.22
N TYR A 164 -3.09 7.82 -8.87
CA TYR A 164 -3.18 9.08 -9.62
C TYR A 164 -4.01 8.96 -10.91
N LEU A 165 -4.01 7.81 -11.56
CA LEU A 165 -4.82 7.56 -12.76
C LEU A 165 -6.31 7.33 -12.44
N GLY A 166 -6.59 6.92 -11.21
CA GLY A 166 -7.86 6.38 -10.75
C GLY A 166 -7.84 4.85 -10.72
N PHE A 167 -8.27 4.25 -9.60
CA PHE A 167 -8.35 2.78 -9.47
C PHE A 167 -9.45 2.15 -10.35
N ASP A 168 -10.35 2.96 -10.89
CA ASP A 168 -11.33 2.61 -11.91
C ASP A 168 -10.74 2.59 -13.33
N ALA A 169 -9.55 3.15 -13.55
CA ALA A 169 -8.86 3.08 -14.83
C ALA A 169 -8.49 1.63 -15.12
N ARG A 170 -9.12 1.07 -16.17
CA ARG A 170 -8.94 -0.32 -16.60
C ARG A 170 -7.63 -0.47 -17.37
N PRO A 171 -6.66 -1.27 -16.89
CA PRO A 171 -5.46 -1.57 -17.66
C PRO A 171 -5.77 -2.51 -18.82
N LEU A 172 -5.07 -2.36 -19.93
CA LEU A 172 -5.25 -3.09 -21.18
C LEU A 172 -4.06 -3.99 -21.48
N THR A 173 -2.86 -3.42 -21.47
CA THR A 173 -1.63 -4.12 -21.83
C THR A 173 -0.48 -3.70 -20.92
N VAL A 174 0.48 -4.60 -20.74
CA VAL A 174 1.71 -4.37 -20.00
C VAL A 174 2.90 -4.82 -20.82
N THR A 175 3.88 -3.93 -21.00
CA THR A 175 5.19 -4.26 -21.57
C THR A 175 6.25 -4.06 -20.50
N GLY A 176 7.14 -5.03 -20.33
CA GLY A 176 8.11 -5.05 -19.24
C GLY A 176 9.52 -5.49 -19.64
N MET A 177 10.49 -5.02 -18.86
CA MET A 177 11.91 -5.29 -19.02
C MET A 177 12.54 -5.47 -17.64
N VAL A 178 13.02 -6.68 -17.36
CA VAL A 178 13.71 -7.04 -16.12
C VAL A 178 15.14 -7.41 -16.45
N ARG A 179 16.10 -6.78 -15.78
CA ARG A 179 17.54 -6.99 -16.03
C ARG A 179 18.30 -7.09 -14.72
N LYS A 180 19.35 -7.91 -14.73
CA LYS A 180 20.30 -8.02 -13.63
C LYS A 180 21.60 -7.32 -14.00
N PHE A 181 22.11 -6.53 -13.08
CA PHE A 181 23.37 -5.82 -13.24
C PHE A 181 24.31 -6.13 -12.07
N GLY A 182 25.61 -6.19 -12.36
CA GLY A 182 26.63 -6.29 -11.33
C GLY A 182 26.86 -4.93 -10.66
N LEU A 183 27.04 -4.94 -9.34
CA LEU A 183 27.39 -3.77 -8.56
C LEU A 183 28.72 -3.98 -7.83
N ASP A 184 29.44 -2.89 -7.62
CA ASP A 184 30.64 -2.89 -6.78
C ASP A 184 30.32 -3.31 -5.34
N ALA A 185 31.34 -3.77 -4.64
CA ALA A 185 31.19 -4.21 -3.26
C ALA A 185 30.84 -3.05 -2.33
N HIS A 186 29.71 -3.16 -1.63
CA HIS A 186 29.24 -2.14 -0.69
C HIS A 186 28.50 -2.77 0.48
N TRP A 187 28.19 -1.94 1.48
CA TRP A 187 27.45 -2.36 2.67
C TRP A 187 25.96 -2.54 2.34
N SER A 188 25.36 -3.62 2.84
CA SER A 188 23.91 -3.84 2.88
C SER A 188 23.40 -3.54 4.29
N LEU A 189 22.43 -2.62 4.37
CA LEU A 189 21.70 -2.32 5.60
C LEU A 189 20.85 -3.51 6.05
N LEU A 190 20.27 -4.24 5.11
CA LEU A 190 19.37 -5.37 5.37
C LEU A 190 20.11 -6.61 5.87
N SER A 191 21.25 -6.97 5.27
CA SER A 191 22.03 -8.14 5.70
C SER A 191 23.09 -7.82 6.75
N GLY A 192 23.37 -6.53 7.01
CA GLY A 192 24.41 -6.11 7.94
C GLY A 192 25.81 -6.58 7.53
N SER A 193 26.10 -6.63 6.24
CA SER A 193 27.38 -7.13 5.73
C SER A 193 27.87 -6.39 4.47
N ARG A 194 29.17 -6.53 4.16
CA ARG A 194 29.81 -5.96 2.98
C ARG A 194 30.20 -7.06 2.00
N GLY A 195 29.97 -6.85 0.70
CA GLY A 195 30.38 -7.80 -0.34
C GLY A 195 29.97 -7.33 -1.73
N LEU A 196 30.40 -8.08 -2.76
CA LEU A 196 29.90 -7.90 -4.13
C LEU A 196 28.39 -8.12 -4.18
N ARG A 197 27.72 -7.36 -5.04
CA ARG A 197 26.26 -7.40 -5.14
C ARG A 197 25.80 -7.41 -6.58
N THR A 198 24.57 -7.83 -6.77
CA THR A 198 23.82 -7.61 -8.00
C THR A 198 22.57 -6.81 -7.66
N GLU A 199 22.06 -6.07 -8.63
CA GLU A 199 20.71 -5.53 -8.58
C GLU A 199 19.86 -6.14 -9.69
N THR A 200 18.57 -6.29 -9.41
CA THR A 200 17.53 -6.57 -10.38
C THR A 200 16.73 -5.29 -10.59
N GLN A 201 16.80 -4.74 -11.80
CA GLN A 201 15.97 -3.61 -12.20
C GLN A 201 14.74 -4.10 -12.96
N GLU A 202 13.59 -3.53 -12.63
CA GLU A 202 12.30 -3.80 -13.26
C GLU A 202 11.77 -2.50 -13.87
N HIS A 203 11.47 -2.54 -15.17
CA HIS A 203 10.85 -1.43 -15.89
C HIS A 203 9.57 -1.92 -16.57
N GLY A 204 8.49 -1.17 -16.48
CA GLY A 204 7.21 -1.49 -17.07
C GLY A 204 6.48 -0.27 -17.62
N MET A 205 5.72 -0.49 -18.70
CA MET A 205 4.73 0.45 -19.23
C MET A 205 3.38 -0.25 -19.27
N VAL A 206 2.36 0.41 -18.74
CA VAL A 206 1.00 -0.10 -18.65
C VAL A 206 0.09 0.84 -19.44
N GLU A 207 -0.59 0.32 -20.45
CA GLU A 207 -1.62 1.07 -21.17
C GLU A 207 -2.97 0.86 -20.49
N PHE A 208 -3.73 1.94 -20.34
CA PHE A 208 -5.07 1.93 -19.77
C PHE A 208 -6.09 2.42 -20.78
N GLU A 209 -7.35 2.04 -20.55
CA GLU A 209 -8.47 2.51 -21.33
C GLU A 209 -8.55 4.04 -21.39
N GLY A 210 -8.92 4.54 -22.57
CA GLY A 210 -8.97 5.97 -22.85
C GLY A 210 -7.58 6.62 -22.95
N GLY A 211 -6.54 5.84 -23.26
CA GLY A 211 -5.20 6.32 -23.62
C GLY A 211 -4.34 6.80 -22.45
N ARG A 212 -4.70 6.46 -21.20
CA ARG A 212 -3.87 6.76 -20.03
C ARG A 212 -2.69 5.78 -19.96
N ILE A 213 -1.57 6.21 -19.40
CA ILE A 213 -0.32 5.43 -19.35
C ILE A 213 0.25 5.42 -17.93
N GLY A 214 0.61 4.24 -17.45
CA GLY A 214 1.40 4.04 -16.24
C GLY A 214 2.84 3.65 -16.59
N ILE A 215 3.82 4.28 -15.94
CA ILE A 215 5.24 3.92 -16.07
C ILE A 215 5.76 3.48 -14.70
N TYR A 216 6.42 2.33 -14.67
CA TYR A 216 6.93 1.73 -13.45
C TYR A 216 8.43 1.44 -13.58
N HIS A 217 9.20 1.87 -12.59
CA HIS A 217 10.63 1.59 -12.44
C HIS A 217 10.94 1.17 -11.01
N TRP A 218 11.79 0.15 -10.86
CA TRP A 218 12.25 -0.31 -9.56
C TRP A 218 13.63 -0.97 -9.63
N THR A 219 14.34 -0.97 -8.48
CA THR A 219 15.56 -1.76 -8.26
C THR A 219 15.49 -2.42 -6.88
N ASP A 220 15.74 -3.74 -6.82
CA ASP A 220 15.65 -4.55 -5.59
C ASP A 220 16.60 -4.12 -4.46
N VAL A 221 17.68 -3.40 -4.80
CA VAL A 221 18.62 -2.84 -3.81
C VAL A 221 18.24 -1.44 -3.34
N GLY A 222 17.14 -0.85 -3.81
CA GLY A 222 16.89 0.57 -3.58
C GLY A 222 16.67 0.97 -2.12
N TYR A 223 16.26 0.04 -1.24
CA TYR A 223 16.12 0.31 0.20
C TYR A 223 17.39 0.02 1.00
N ASP A 224 18.39 -0.54 0.33
CA ASP A 224 19.47 -1.27 0.97
C ASP A 224 20.86 -0.84 0.48
N SER A 225 20.92 -0.05 -0.59
CA SER A 225 22.15 0.36 -1.24
C SER A 225 22.32 1.87 -1.24
N ALA A 226 23.49 2.31 -0.79
CA ALA A 226 23.93 3.70 -0.95
C ALA A 226 24.11 4.11 -2.43
N LEU A 227 24.17 3.16 -3.36
CA LEU A 227 24.30 3.44 -4.80
C LEU A 227 22.96 3.74 -5.48
N ARG A 228 21.83 3.44 -4.82
CA ARG A 228 20.47 3.57 -5.38
C ARG A 228 19.56 4.23 -4.35
N TRP A 229 19.62 5.54 -4.30
CA TRP A 229 18.90 6.35 -3.32
C TRP A 229 17.83 7.27 -3.93
N TRP A 230 17.76 7.41 -5.25
CA TRP A 230 16.74 8.23 -5.90
C TRP A 230 15.36 7.59 -5.76
N ARG A 231 14.37 8.38 -5.34
CA ARG A 231 12.96 7.98 -5.20
C ARG A 231 12.05 9.10 -5.69
N SER A 232 11.11 8.76 -6.55
CA SER A 232 10.21 9.74 -7.15
C SER A 232 8.86 9.14 -7.55
N SER A 233 7.78 9.88 -7.30
CA SER A 233 6.45 9.62 -7.85
C SER A 233 5.97 10.86 -8.59
N ARG A 234 5.36 10.67 -9.76
CA ARG A 234 4.95 11.80 -10.62
C ARG A 234 3.65 11.53 -11.35
N PHE A 235 2.96 12.59 -11.72
CA PHE A 235 1.84 12.53 -12.66
C PHE A 235 1.81 13.74 -13.59
N LEU A 236 1.30 13.54 -14.81
CA LEU A 236 1.09 14.55 -15.83
C LEU A 236 -0.40 14.59 -16.18
N ALA A 237 -1.01 15.77 -16.06
CA ALA A 237 -2.45 15.96 -16.18
C ALA A 237 -2.80 17.14 -17.11
N GLU A 238 -4.07 17.22 -17.50
CA GLU A 238 -4.59 18.24 -18.44
C GLU A 238 -4.26 19.68 -18.05
N LYS A 239 -4.32 20.00 -16.76
CA LYS A 239 -4.18 21.36 -16.24
C LYS A 239 -2.95 21.56 -15.38
N GLY A 240 -2.08 20.56 -15.26
CA GLY A 240 -0.95 20.63 -14.34
C GLY A 240 -0.20 19.33 -14.16
N MET A 241 0.69 19.29 -13.18
CA MET A 241 1.49 18.11 -12.87
C MET A 241 1.88 18.08 -11.39
N GLY A 242 2.32 16.91 -10.93
CA GLY A 242 2.90 16.73 -9.62
C GLY A 242 4.16 15.89 -9.66
N ILE A 243 5.15 16.29 -8.87
CA ILE A 243 6.42 15.59 -8.70
C ILE A 243 6.75 15.54 -7.23
N THR A 244 6.98 14.34 -6.74
CA THR A 244 7.52 14.07 -5.42
C THR A 244 8.90 13.49 -5.58
N THR A 245 9.90 14.02 -4.89
CA THR A 245 11.27 13.48 -4.90
C THR A 245 11.82 13.41 -3.49
N GLY A 246 12.43 12.29 -3.13
CA GLY A 246 13.07 12.11 -1.82
C GLY A 246 12.58 10.90 -1.05
N ILE A 247 13.11 10.71 0.16
CA ILE A 247 12.85 9.54 1.01
C ILE A 247 12.47 9.99 2.42
N GLY A 248 11.47 9.33 3.00
CA GLY A 248 11.12 9.49 4.40
C GLY A 248 10.63 10.90 4.71
N GLY A 249 11.29 11.60 5.64
CA GLY A 249 10.96 12.97 6.00
C GLY A 249 11.58 14.05 5.10
N ASP A 250 12.52 13.68 4.23
CA ASP A 250 13.22 14.59 3.33
C ASP A 250 12.65 14.43 1.91
N VAL A 251 11.50 15.06 1.70
CA VAL A 251 10.72 14.97 0.46
C VAL A 251 10.44 16.37 -0.06
N ASP A 252 10.82 16.64 -1.31
CA ASP A 252 10.42 17.83 -2.07
C ASP A 252 9.16 17.51 -2.88
N GLU A 253 8.13 18.33 -2.69
CA GLU A 253 6.84 18.23 -3.36
C GLU A 253 6.65 19.44 -4.28
N ARG A 254 6.59 19.18 -5.58
CA ARG A 254 6.42 20.19 -6.61
C ARG A 254 5.17 19.91 -7.41
N LEU A 255 4.12 20.65 -7.07
CA LEU A 255 2.83 20.61 -7.73
C LEU A 255 2.60 21.92 -8.48
N SER A 256 2.14 21.86 -9.72
CA SER A 256 1.82 23.06 -10.50
C SER A 256 0.54 22.91 -11.30
N VAL A 257 -0.15 24.04 -11.50
CA VAL A 257 -1.38 24.14 -12.26
C VAL A 257 -1.32 25.33 -13.21
N LEU A 258 -2.08 25.25 -14.29
CA LEU A 258 -2.33 26.36 -15.20
C LEU A 258 -3.48 27.21 -14.63
N THR A 259 -3.25 28.51 -14.47
CA THR A 259 -4.26 29.45 -13.95
C THR A 259 -5.02 30.13 -15.11
N HIS A 260 -5.85 31.13 -14.78
CA HIS A 260 -6.75 31.77 -15.74
C HIS A 260 -6.03 32.50 -16.89
N ASP A 261 -4.83 33.03 -16.66
CA ASP A 261 -4.04 33.71 -17.71
C ASP A 261 -3.45 32.72 -18.74
N ARG A 262 -3.24 31.47 -18.33
CA ARG A 262 -2.66 30.37 -19.12
C ARG A 262 -1.26 30.67 -19.67
N GLU A 263 -0.53 31.57 -19.03
CA GLU A 263 0.79 32.01 -19.51
C GLU A 263 1.95 31.24 -18.87
N ALA A 264 1.78 30.77 -17.63
CA ALA A 264 2.83 30.10 -16.87
C ALA A 264 2.29 29.06 -15.87
N PRO A 265 3.12 28.10 -15.43
CA PRO A 265 2.77 27.26 -14.30
C PRO A 265 2.74 28.08 -13.01
N HIS A 266 1.70 27.90 -12.21
CA HIS A 266 1.65 28.40 -10.84
C HIS A 266 1.72 27.24 -9.86
N PHE A 267 2.56 27.37 -8.85
CA PHE A 267 2.87 26.29 -7.93
C PHE A 267 1.88 26.24 -6.76
N ILE A 268 1.54 25.03 -6.35
CA ILE A 268 0.79 24.75 -5.13
C ILE A 268 1.80 24.47 -4.03
N THR A 269 1.69 25.17 -2.91
CA THR A 269 2.55 24.95 -1.72
C THR A 269 1.85 24.02 -0.74
N LEU A 270 2.52 22.95 -0.34
CA LEU A 270 2.03 22.04 0.70
C LEU A 270 2.62 22.42 2.06
N GLU A 271 1.75 22.59 3.05
CA GLU A 271 2.09 22.90 4.43
C GLU A 271 1.66 21.73 5.34
N ARG A 272 2.63 21.08 5.98
CA ARG A 272 2.36 20.05 7.00
C ARG A 272 2.15 20.74 8.34
N ARG A 273 0.95 20.61 8.92
CA ARG A 273 0.63 21.18 10.23
C ARG A 273 0.66 20.09 11.29
N LEU A 274 1.61 20.20 12.21
CA LEU A 274 1.75 19.31 13.36
C LEU A 274 0.94 19.83 14.55
N GLU A 275 0.77 18.98 15.55
CA GLU A 275 0.08 19.33 16.80
C GLU A 275 0.75 20.49 17.55
N ARG A 276 2.08 20.55 17.50
CA ARG A 276 2.91 21.57 18.14
C ARG A 276 3.94 22.11 17.15
N ASN A 277 4.50 23.29 17.44
CA ASN A 277 5.51 23.92 16.59
C ASN A 277 6.86 23.20 16.66
N ASP A 278 7.12 22.42 17.72
CA ASP A 278 8.33 21.65 17.94
C ASP A 278 8.21 20.17 17.50
N GLY A 279 7.09 19.82 16.84
CA GLY A 279 6.80 18.46 16.41
C GLY A 279 5.42 17.98 16.88
N GLY A 280 5.28 16.67 17.07
CA GLY A 280 4.00 16.08 17.45
C GLY A 280 3.26 15.44 16.28
N ALA A 281 2.09 14.89 16.57
CA ALA A 281 1.30 14.17 15.58
C ALA A 281 0.88 15.08 14.42
N LEU A 282 0.89 14.53 13.20
CA LEU A 282 0.38 15.23 12.03
C LEU A 282 -1.11 15.52 12.23
N ARG A 283 -1.52 16.78 12.12
CA ARG A 283 -2.93 17.19 12.24
C ARG A 283 -3.60 17.24 10.88
N GLN A 284 -2.92 17.83 9.91
CA GLN A 284 -3.44 18.06 8.56
C GLN A 284 -2.31 18.41 7.60
N ILE A 285 -2.59 18.25 6.31
CA ILE A 285 -1.81 18.82 5.22
C ILE A 285 -2.67 19.83 4.49
N VAL A 286 -2.11 21.02 4.29
CA VAL A 286 -2.80 22.14 3.66
C VAL A 286 -2.12 22.47 2.34
N ALA A 287 -2.86 22.37 1.25
CA ALA A 287 -2.45 22.81 -0.06
C ALA A 287 -2.93 24.25 -0.29
N HIS A 288 -1.99 25.19 -0.42
CA HIS A 288 -2.25 26.56 -0.81
C HIS A 288 -2.19 26.65 -2.33
N THR A 289 -3.32 26.94 -2.97
CA THR A 289 -3.42 26.92 -4.43
C THR A 289 -3.56 28.34 -4.98
N PRO A 290 -3.12 28.58 -6.23
CA PRO A 290 -3.29 29.87 -6.90
C PRO A 290 -4.73 30.07 -7.46
N LEU A 291 -5.64 29.12 -7.23
CA LEU A 291 -6.99 29.11 -7.79
C LEU A 291 -7.99 29.78 -6.83
N PRO A 292 -8.68 30.87 -7.22
CA PRO A 292 -9.63 31.57 -6.34
C PRO A 292 -10.80 30.73 -5.83
N GLU A 293 -11.21 29.71 -6.59
CA GLU A 293 -12.27 28.75 -6.22
C GLU A 293 -11.83 27.75 -5.15
N HIS A 294 -10.52 27.48 -5.06
CA HIS A 294 -9.92 26.53 -4.13
C HIS A 294 -8.64 27.11 -3.51
N PRO A 295 -8.69 28.28 -2.86
CA PRO A 295 -7.46 28.95 -2.38
C PRO A 295 -6.72 28.10 -1.35
N THR A 296 -7.46 27.23 -0.65
CA THR A 296 -6.91 26.24 0.26
C THR A 296 -7.67 24.93 0.16
N VAL A 297 -6.94 23.82 0.06
CA VAL A 297 -7.47 22.45 0.17
C VAL A 297 -6.81 21.77 1.35
N VAL A 298 -7.61 21.17 2.23
CA VAL A 298 -7.12 20.55 3.46
C VAL A 298 -7.40 19.06 3.45
N TRP A 299 -6.37 18.25 3.70
CA TRP A 299 -6.51 16.86 4.12
C TRP A 299 -6.28 16.81 5.63
N GLU A 300 -7.25 16.28 6.37
CA GLU A 300 -7.14 16.13 7.82
C GLU A 300 -6.70 14.72 8.19
N ASN A 301 -5.77 14.58 9.13
CA ASN A 301 -5.42 13.26 9.67
C ASN A 301 -6.62 12.71 10.46
N PRO A 302 -7.23 11.58 10.05
CA PRO A 302 -8.38 11.01 10.75
C PRO A 302 -8.03 10.48 12.15
N PHE A 303 -6.74 10.23 12.42
CA PHE A 303 -6.26 9.69 13.71
C PHE A 303 -5.70 10.76 14.65
N LYS A 304 -5.85 12.05 14.31
CA LYS A 304 -5.36 13.14 15.14
C LYS A 304 -5.96 13.08 16.55
N SER A 305 -5.12 13.22 17.57
CA SER A 305 -5.60 13.30 18.96
C SER A 305 -6.55 14.48 19.17
N VAL A 306 -7.63 14.25 19.92
CA VAL A 306 -8.52 15.33 20.37
C VAL A 306 -7.85 16.16 21.46
N LYS A 307 -7.04 15.53 22.32
CA LYS A 307 -6.32 16.20 23.42
C LYS A 307 -4.85 16.44 23.03
N LYS A 308 -4.45 17.71 22.98
CA LYS A 308 -3.08 18.10 22.65
C LYS A 308 -2.06 17.46 23.59
N GLY A 309 -1.00 16.86 23.04
CA GLY A 309 0.15 16.35 23.77
C GLY A 309 -0.04 14.98 24.44
N HIS A 310 -1.18 14.31 24.23
CA HIS A 310 -1.53 13.06 24.92
C HIS A 310 -1.93 11.91 23.98
N GLY A 311 -1.68 12.03 22.68
CA GLY A 311 -2.01 11.01 21.69
C GLY A 311 -0.79 10.35 21.05
N VAL A 312 -1.05 9.23 20.35
CA VAL A 312 -0.07 8.55 19.50
C VAL A 312 0.43 9.51 18.43
N GLN A 313 1.72 9.42 18.09
CA GLN A 313 2.36 10.34 17.14
C GLN A 313 1.86 10.14 15.71
N TRP A 314 1.46 8.92 15.33
CA TRP A 314 0.94 8.59 14.01
C TRP A 314 1.89 9.02 12.89
N HIS A 315 2.97 8.27 12.73
CA HIS A 315 3.86 8.42 11.57
C HIS A 315 3.10 8.13 10.26
N ASP A 316 3.58 8.68 9.14
CA ASP A 316 2.88 8.60 7.84
C ASP A 316 2.56 7.16 7.42
N ASP A 317 3.43 6.19 7.73
CA ASP A 317 3.18 4.76 7.52
C ASP A 317 2.10 4.18 8.44
N GLU A 318 2.10 4.56 9.72
CA GLU A 318 1.08 4.14 10.68
C GLU A 318 -0.30 4.69 10.29
N ILE A 319 -0.36 5.93 9.81
CA ILE A 319 -1.58 6.54 9.27
C ILE A 319 -2.08 5.73 8.06
N GLY A 320 -1.19 5.37 7.14
CA GLY A 320 -1.57 4.59 5.97
C GLY A 320 -2.12 3.21 6.35
N VAL A 321 -1.43 2.48 7.25
CA VAL A 321 -1.86 1.15 7.71
C VAL A 321 -3.15 1.22 8.52
N ALA A 322 -3.29 2.19 9.43
CA ALA A 322 -4.53 2.41 10.16
C ALA A 322 -5.69 2.78 9.23
N SER A 323 -5.41 3.49 8.13
CA SER A 323 -6.42 3.78 7.10
C SER A 323 -6.88 2.52 6.36
N CYS A 324 -5.99 1.55 6.11
CA CYS A 324 -6.39 0.24 5.59
C CYS A 324 -7.29 -0.49 6.60
N LEU A 325 -6.89 -0.53 7.87
CA LEU A 325 -7.68 -1.20 8.90
C LEU A 325 -9.05 -0.54 9.08
N MET A 326 -9.13 0.79 9.10
CA MET A 326 -10.41 1.49 9.21
C MET A 326 -11.29 1.35 7.96
N SER A 327 -10.70 1.20 6.77
CA SER A 327 -11.45 0.84 5.56
C SER A 327 -12.17 -0.51 5.74
N LEU A 328 -11.49 -1.51 6.28
CA LEU A 328 -12.10 -2.80 6.60
C LEU A 328 -13.17 -2.68 7.69
N VAL A 329 -12.88 -1.98 8.79
CA VAL A 329 -13.82 -1.77 9.90
C VAL A 329 -15.09 -1.10 9.42
N ASN A 330 -14.97 -0.07 8.58
CA ASN A 330 -16.10 0.63 8.00
C ASN A 330 -16.92 -0.34 7.13
N ALA A 331 -16.28 -1.08 6.23
CA ALA A 331 -16.95 -2.06 5.37
C ALA A 331 -17.71 -3.14 6.16
N VAL A 332 -17.11 -3.66 7.24
CA VAL A 332 -17.75 -4.65 8.11
C VAL A 332 -18.93 -4.04 8.87
N SER A 333 -18.80 -2.80 9.36
CA SER A 333 -19.83 -2.14 10.16
C SER A 333 -21.02 -1.64 9.34
N SER A 334 -20.78 -1.18 8.11
CA SER A 334 -21.81 -0.62 7.21
C SER A 334 -22.37 -1.64 6.22
N GLY A 335 -21.77 -2.83 6.10
CA GLY A 335 -22.10 -3.80 5.07
C GLY A 335 -21.66 -3.40 3.66
N THR A 336 -20.76 -2.42 3.51
CA THR A 336 -20.21 -1.99 2.22
C THR A 336 -18.93 -2.74 1.86
N GLU A 337 -18.33 -2.44 0.71
CA GLU A 337 -16.98 -2.92 0.36
C GLU A 337 -15.89 -2.02 0.95
N PRO A 338 -14.69 -2.56 1.22
CA PRO A 338 -13.52 -1.76 1.54
C PRO A 338 -13.13 -0.82 0.40
N SER A 339 -12.49 0.30 0.71
CA SER A 339 -12.17 1.36 -0.26
C SER A 339 -11.16 0.95 -1.34
N TYR A 340 -10.33 -0.06 -1.08
CA TYR A 340 -9.39 -0.62 -2.04
C TYR A 340 -9.74 -2.08 -2.32
N GLY A 341 -9.81 -2.89 -1.25
CA GLY A 341 -10.38 -4.23 -1.30
C GLY A 341 -9.52 -5.22 -2.10
N PRO A 342 -10.02 -6.45 -2.27
CA PRO A 342 -9.19 -7.54 -2.76
C PRO A 342 -9.08 -7.55 -4.29
N LEU A 343 -10.04 -6.95 -5.01
CA LEU A 343 -10.02 -6.85 -6.47
C LEU A 343 -8.94 -5.89 -6.95
N GLN A 344 -8.82 -4.71 -6.32
CA GLN A 344 -7.76 -3.76 -6.65
C GLN A 344 -6.39 -4.34 -6.29
N ALA A 345 -6.32 -5.03 -5.16
CA ALA A 345 -5.10 -5.72 -4.75
C ALA A 345 -4.67 -6.79 -5.76
N LYS A 346 -5.58 -7.65 -6.20
CA LYS A 346 -5.28 -8.66 -7.21
C LYS A 346 -4.76 -8.00 -8.49
N LEU A 347 -5.40 -6.92 -8.93
CA LEU A 347 -5.00 -6.22 -10.16
C LEU A 347 -3.60 -5.61 -10.07
N ASP A 348 -3.20 -5.06 -8.91
CA ASP A 348 -1.85 -4.53 -8.72
C ASP A 348 -0.78 -5.62 -8.72
N GLN A 349 -1.10 -6.78 -8.14
CA GLN A 349 -0.25 -7.96 -8.21
C GLN A 349 -0.16 -8.50 -9.65
N GLU A 350 -1.27 -8.54 -10.36
CA GLU A 350 -1.35 -9.01 -11.75
C GLU A 350 -0.52 -8.13 -12.69
N ILE A 351 -0.60 -6.80 -12.57
CA ILE A 351 0.26 -5.87 -13.32
C ILE A 351 1.73 -6.13 -13.00
N THR A 352 2.09 -6.28 -11.73
CA THR A 352 3.47 -6.56 -11.30
C THR A 352 3.99 -7.86 -11.93
N GLN A 353 3.18 -8.92 -11.95
CA GLN A 353 3.54 -10.18 -12.61
C GLN A 353 3.62 -10.03 -14.13
N ALA A 354 2.71 -9.28 -14.76
CA ALA A 354 2.68 -9.05 -16.20
C ALA A 354 3.94 -8.31 -16.70
N ILE A 355 4.51 -7.38 -15.92
CA ILE A 355 5.80 -6.74 -16.22
C ILE A 355 6.90 -7.80 -16.34
N ARG A 356 6.98 -8.70 -15.36
CA ARG A 356 8.00 -9.76 -15.31
C ARG A 356 7.78 -10.80 -16.39
N LEU A 357 6.53 -11.16 -16.66
CA LEU A 357 6.15 -12.07 -17.73
C LEU A 357 6.52 -11.50 -19.11
N SER A 358 6.14 -10.26 -19.41
CA SER A 358 6.52 -9.57 -20.64
C SER A 358 8.03 -9.64 -20.88
N SER A 359 8.83 -9.37 -19.85
CA SER A 359 10.29 -9.45 -19.96
C SER A 359 10.82 -10.85 -20.27
N ARG A 360 10.22 -11.91 -19.70
CA ARG A 360 10.63 -13.31 -19.98
C ARG A 360 10.31 -13.71 -21.42
N GLU A 361 9.24 -13.17 -21.96
CA GLU A 361 8.76 -13.40 -23.33
C GLU A 361 9.37 -12.45 -24.36
N GLY A 362 10.55 -11.88 -24.07
CA GLY A 362 11.26 -11.02 -25.01
C GLY A 362 10.70 -9.60 -25.14
N GLY A 363 9.91 -9.13 -24.16
CA GLY A 363 9.34 -7.79 -24.13
C GLY A 363 8.04 -7.63 -24.93
N ILE A 364 7.36 -8.73 -25.26
CA ILE A 364 6.04 -8.65 -25.93
C ILE A 364 4.99 -8.08 -24.98
N PRO A 365 4.03 -7.27 -25.46
CA PRO A 365 2.91 -6.80 -24.64
C PRO A 365 2.05 -7.97 -24.13
N ILE A 366 1.74 -7.96 -22.83
CA ILE A 366 0.84 -8.90 -22.16
C ILE A 366 -0.52 -8.22 -21.98
N SER A 367 -1.60 -8.85 -22.43
CA SER A 367 -2.97 -8.33 -22.21
C SER A 367 -3.43 -8.58 -20.79
N LEU A 368 -4.27 -7.67 -20.27
CA LEU A 368 -4.92 -7.80 -18.96
C LEU A 368 -6.45 -7.98 -19.10
N PRO A 369 -7.07 -8.93 -18.36
CA PRO A 369 -6.45 -9.85 -17.40
C PRO A 369 -5.51 -10.87 -18.08
N VAL A 370 -4.47 -11.31 -17.35
CA VAL A 370 -3.49 -12.28 -17.83
C VAL A 370 -4.20 -13.61 -18.05
N ASP A 371 -4.04 -14.18 -19.25
CA ASP A 371 -4.61 -15.49 -19.55
C ASP A 371 -3.98 -16.56 -18.63
N PRO A 372 -4.78 -17.38 -17.91
CA PRO A 372 -4.30 -18.42 -17.00
C PRO A 372 -3.32 -19.42 -17.63
N GLN A 373 -3.31 -19.59 -18.95
CA GLN A 373 -2.33 -20.42 -19.65
C GLN A 373 -0.91 -19.84 -19.60
N TRP A 374 -0.77 -18.52 -19.43
CA TRP A 374 0.51 -17.87 -19.21
C TRP A 374 0.99 -18.03 -17.77
N VAL A 375 0.07 -17.98 -16.79
CA VAL A 375 0.38 -18.17 -15.36
C VAL A 375 1.03 -19.54 -15.14
N ARG A 376 0.47 -20.60 -15.72
CA ARG A 376 1.05 -21.96 -15.65
C ARG A 376 2.43 -22.11 -16.28
N ARG A 377 2.82 -21.23 -17.21
CA ARG A 377 4.18 -21.18 -17.77
C ARG A 377 5.17 -20.46 -16.85
N MET A 378 4.69 -19.58 -15.96
CA MET A 378 5.53 -18.87 -14.99
C MET A 378 6.04 -19.77 -13.86
N GLU A 379 5.35 -20.87 -13.55
CA GLU A 379 5.71 -21.80 -12.47
C GLU A 379 6.70 -22.89 -12.91
N GLN A 380 6.93 -23.04 -14.21
CA GLN A 380 7.75 -24.12 -14.78
C GLN A 380 9.17 -23.70 -15.19
N GLY A 381 9.54 -22.43 -15.05
CA GLY A 381 10.86 -21.89 -15.42
C GLY A 381 11.34 -20.81 -14.46
#